data_AF-A0AAD5X0P1-F1
#
_entry.id   AF-A0AAD5X0P1-F1
#
_cell.length_a   1.000
_cell.length_b   1.000
_cell.length_c   1.000
_cell.angle_alpha   90.00
_cell.angle_beta   90.00
_cell.angle_gamma   90.00
#
_symmetry.space_group_name_H-M   'P 1'
#
loop_
_entity.id
_entity.type
_entity.pdbx_description
1 polymer ?
#
loop_
_entity_poly.entity_id
_entity_poly.type
_entity_poly.pdbx_seq_one_letter_code
_entity_poly.pdbx_strand_id
1 'polypeptide(L)'
;MTKLLTASVVLAAASGVLAQSCPPVQVYGARETTVSPGYGSSGTLVNQVVSAYPGAQSAAITYPACGGQSSCGGIAYNDSANQGTNNVASTVNSFNQRCPNSQIVLIGYSQGGQIMDQAYCNGLFSAGAANQIKAVIEFGAPTFVAGLSYNVGTCSAQGFAARPRGFQCRNSGTKIQSYCDSRDPYCCTGNDQNVHQGYQGQFGSQALAFIKARVTSGGGSTP
;
A
#
# COMPACT_ATOMS: atom_id res chain seq x y z
N MET A 1 -33.99 51.50 -45.96
CA MET A 1 -32.71 50.73 -45.93
C MET A 1 -32.60 50.08 -44.56
N THR A 2 -33.11 48.86 -44.43
CA THR A 2 -33.21 48.14 -43.16
C THR A 2 -31.97 47.24 -43.03
N LYS A 3 -31.04 47.58 -42.12
CA LYS A 3 -29.84 46.77 -41.87
C LYS A 3 -30.20 45.57 -40.99
N LEU A 4 -30.13 44.36 -41.55
CA LEU A 4 -30.09 43.12 -40.77
C LEU A 4 -28.73 43.01 -40.08
N LEU A 5 -28.72 42.87 -38.75
CA LEU A 5 -27.55 42.42 -37.99
C LEU A 5 -27.65 40.91 -37.80
N THR A 6 -26.77 40.16 -38.45
CA THR A 6 -26.54 38.73 -38.18
C THR A 6 -25.68 38.60 -36.93
N ALA A 7 -26.24 38.02 -35.87
CA ALA A 7 -25.51 37.62 -34.68
C ALA A 7 -24.92 36.22 -34.88
N SER A 8 -23.59 36.12 -34.95
CA SER A 8 -22.87 34.85 -34.98
C SER A 8 -22.81 34.26 -33.58
N VAL A 9 -23.47 33.12 -33.36
CA VAL A 9 -23.34 32.32 -32.13
C VAL A 9 -22.08 31.47 -32.26
N VAL A 10 -21.04 31.79 -31.48
CA VAL A 10 -19.86 30.94 -31.33
C VAL A 10 -20.18 29.89 -30.26
N LEU A 11 -20.38 28.64 -30.68
CA LEU A 11 -20.53 27.51 -29.77
C LEU A 11 -19.13 27.09 -29.29
N ALA A 12 -18.77 27.49 -28.06
CA ALA A 12 -17.56 26.99 -27.41
C ALA A 12 -17.80 25.53 -27.00
N ALA A 13 -17.17 24.59 -27.71
CA ALA A 13 -17.10 23.21 -27.28
C ALA A 13 -16.20 23.13 -26.04
N ALA A 14 -16.81 23.02 -24.87
CA ALA A 14 -16.09 22.68 -23.66
C ALA A 14 -15.61 21.23 -23.80
N SER A 15 -14.35 21.05 -24.17
CA SER A 15 -13.64 19.78 -24.01
C SER A 15 -13.52 19.50 -22.52
N GLY A 16 -14.57 18.94 -21.94
CA GLY A 16 -14.52 18.34 -20.62
C GLY A 16 -13.61 17.12 -20.68
N VAL A 17 -12.31 17.34 -20.52
CA VAL A 17 -11.47 16.34 -19.86
C VAL A 17 -12.16 16.15 -18.52
N LEU A 18 -12.84 15.03 -18.30
CA LEU A 18 -13.28 14.64 -16.98
C LEU A 18 -12.00 14.65 -16.14
N ALA A 19 -11.80 15.71 -15.35
CA ALA A 19 -10.78 15.72 -14.33
C ALA A 19 -11.10 14.49 -13.49
N GLN A 20 -10.24 13.46 -13.57
CA GLN A 20 -10.41 12.26 -12.77
C GLN A 20 -10.47 12.74 -11.32
N SER A 21 -11.67 12.70 -10.73
CA SER A 21 -11.86 13.20 -9.38
C SER A 21 -10.98 12.40 -8.45
N CYS A 22 -10.17 13.10 -7.66
CA CYS A 22 -9.28 12.45 -6.71
C CYS A 22 -10.11 11.69 -5.67
N PRO A 23 -9.84 10.39 -5.45
CA PRO A 23 -10.61 9.63 -4.48
C PRO A 23 -10.32 10.15 -3.07
N PRO A 24 -11.30 10.16 -2.14
CA PRO A 24 -11.04 10.54 -0.75
C PRO A 24 -10.00 9.60 -0.09
N VAL A 25 -9.97 8.33 -0.52
CA VAL A 25 -9.02 7.32 -0.07
C VAL A 25 -8.47 6.54 -1.26
N GLN A 26 -7.16 6.40 -1.34
CA GLN A 26 -6.47 5.54 -2.29
C GLN A 26 -5.76 4.40 -1.55
N VAL A 27 -6.06 3.17 -1.95
CA VAL A 27 -5.43 1.97 -1.39
C VAL A 27 -4.41 1.41 -2.38
N TYR A 28 -3.22 1.07 -1.90
CA TYR A 28 -2.23 0.33 -2.67
C TYR A 28 -2.00 -1.04 -2.05
N GLY A 29 -2.21 -2.08 -2.84
CA GLY A 29 -1.97 -3.47 -2.42
C GLY A 29 -0.74 -4.06 -3.09
N ALA A 30 0.09 -4.79 -2.35
CA ALA A 30 1.21 -5.56 -2.88
C ALA A 30 1.09 -7.04 -2.50
N ARG A 31 1.12 -7.88 -3.54
CA ARG A 31 1.09 -9.34 -3.44
C ARG A 31 2.37 -9.93 -2.87
N GLU A 32 2.31 -11.21 -2.59
CA GLU A 32 3.38 -12.10 -2.19
C GLU A 32 4.13 -12.70 -3.39
N THR A 33 5.28 -13.31 -3.13
CA THR A 33 6.15 -13.90 -4.15
C THR A 33 5.45 -14.99 -4.96
N THR A 34 5.79 -15.10 -6.25
CA THR A 34 5.28 -16.05 -7.27
C THR A 34 3.84 -15.86 -7.71
N VAL A 35 3.05 -15.07 -7.00
CA VAL A 35 1.65 -14.80 -7.40
C VAL A 35 1.61 -13.95 -8.66
N SER A 36 0.64 -14.21 -9.53
CA SER A 36 0.42 -13.43 -10.76
C SER A 36 0.14 -11.95 -10.46
N PRO A 37 0.37 -11.04 -11.42
CA PRO A 37 0.11 -9.61 -11.22
C PRO A 37 -1.30 -9.32 -10.67
N GLY A 38 -1.36 -8.47 -9.64
CA GLY A 38 -2.58 -8.18 -8.88
C GLY A 38 -2.29 -7.98 -7.39
N TYR A 39 -3.33 -8.08 -6.57
CA TYR A 39 -3.23 -7.87 -5.12
C TYR A 39 -2.69 -9.09 -4.35
N GLY A 40 -2.83 -10.30 -4.90
CA GLY A 40 -2.57 -11.54 -4.15
C GLY A 40 -3.35 -11.57 -2.84
N SER A 41 -2.72 -12.06 -1.79
CA SER A 41 -3.31 -12.18 -0.45
C SER A 41 -3.55 -10.82 0.23
N SER A 42 -3.04 -9.70 -0.29
CA SER A 42 -3.43 -8.36 0.20
C SER A 42 -4.88 -7.98 -0.19
N GLY A 43 -5.44 -8.64 -1.23
CA GLY A 43 -6.69 -8.25 -1.88
C GLY A 43 -7.92 -8.23 -0.98
N THR A 44 -8.03 -9.15 -0.03
CA THR A 44 -9.17 -9.20 0.90
C THR A 44 -9.28 -7.91 1.71
N LEU A 45 -8.20 -7.46 2.35
CA LEU A 45 -8.21 -6.22 3.12
C LEU A 45 -8.34 -4.98 2.21
N VAL A 46 -7.73 -4.98 1.02
CA VAL A 46 -7.92 -3.92 0.03
C VAL A 46 -9.41 -3.73 -0.28
N ASN A 47 -10.11 -4.81 -0.59
CA ASN A 47 -11.55 -4.77 -0.90
C ASN A 47 -12.39 -4.33 0.30
N GLN A 48 -12.03 -4.76 1.51
CA GLN A 48 -12.70 -4.33 2.74
C GLN A 48 -12.54 -2.82 2.98
N VAL A 49 -11.36 -2.26 2.73
CA VAL A 49 -11.12 -0.81 2.85
C VAL A 49 -11.93 -0.06 1.80
N VAL A 50 -11.86 -0.45 0.52
CA VAL A 50 -12.64 0.19 -0.55
C VAL A 50 -14.14 0.16 -0.23
N SER A 51 -14.65 -0.96 0.29
CA SER A 51 -16.05 -1.09 0.68
C SER A 51 -16.43 -0.22 1.87
N ALA A 52 -15.48 0.09 2.77
CA ALA A 52 -15.72 0.89 3.96
C ALA A 52 -15.74 2.41 3.70
N TYR A 53 -15.22 2.87 2.57
CA TYR A 53 -15.08 4.30 2.25
C TYR A 53 -15.71 4.61 0.89
N PRO A 54 -16.89 5.25 0.85
CA PRO A 54 -17.51 5.65 -0.41
C PRO A 54 -16.57 6.49 -1.29
N GLY A 55 -16.45 6.11 -2.56
CA GLY A 55 -15.57 6.77 -3.54
C GLY A 55 -14.09 6.41 -3.43
N ALA A 56 -13.69 5.54 -2.48
CA ALA A 56 -12.33 5.04 -2.43
C ALA A 56 -11.95 4.26 -3.70
N GLN A 57 -10.68 4.34 -4.06
CA GLN A 57 -10.10 3.59 -5.17
C GLN A 57 -8.94 2.73 -4.68
N SER A 58 -8.58 1.72 -5.46
CA SER A 58 -7.45 0.84 -5.17
C SER A 58 -6.65 0.52 -6.42
N ALA A 59 -5.35 0.28 -6.24
CA ALA A 59 -4.46 -0.19 -7.30
C ALA A 59 -3.43 -1.17 -6.73
N ALA A 60 -3.06 -2.18 -7.52
CA ALA A 60 -1.98 -3.08 -7.16
C ALA A 60 -0.63 -2.45 -7.50
N ILE A 61 0.39 -2.72 -6.68
CA ILE A 61 1.77 -2.37 -7.01
C ILE A 61 2.29 -3.33 -8.08
N THR A 62 2.71 -2.76 -9.21
CA THR A 62 3.32 -3.53 -10.30
C THR A 62 4.80 -3.77 -9.99
N TYR A 63 5.17 -5.01 -9.72
CA TYR A 63 6.56 -5.39 -9.50
C TYR A 63 6.73 -6.90 -9.74
N PRO A 64 7.97 -7.42 -9.83
CA PRO A 64 8.18 -8.81 -10.20
C PRO A 64 7.52 -9.81 -9.26
N ALA A 65 7.50 -9.53 -7.94
CA ALA A 65 7.08 -10.46 -6.90
C ALA A 65 7.72 -11.84 -7.09
N CYS A 66 9.04 -11.88 -7.20
CA CYS A 66 9.78 -13.08 -7.58
C CYS A 66 10.90 -13.38 -6.59
N GLY A 67 11.35 -14.63 -6.58
CA GLY A 67 12.46 -15.14 -5.79
C GLY A 67 13.39 -16.04 -6.60
N GLY A 68 13.46 -15.84 -7.92
CA GLY A 68 14.24 -16.64 -8.86
C GLY A 68 13.43 -17.68 -9.64
N GLN A 69 12.12 -17.83 -9.37
CA GLN A 69 11.28 -18.79 -10.07
C GLN A 69 11.00 -18.34 -11.51
N SER A 70 11.02 -19.28 -12.46
CA SER A 70 10.72 -19.00 -13.86
C SER A 70 9.30 -18.48 -14.08
N SER A 71 8.33 -18.89 -13.27
CA SER A 71 6.92 -18.46 -13.34
C SER A 71 6.71 -16.95 -13.14
N CYS A 72 7.67 -16.27 -12.50
CA CYS A 72 7.66 -14.83 -12.28
C CYS A 72 8.82 -14.12 -12.99
N GLY A 73 9.41 -14.76 -14.00
CA GLY A 73 10.47 -14.17 -14.84
C GLY A 73 11.90 -14.39 -14.35
N GLY A 74 12.11 -15.25 -13.35
CA GLY A 74 13.46 -15.60 -12.88
C GLY A 74 14.20 -14.49 -12.13
N ILE A 75 13.51 -13.41 -11.76
CA ILE A 75 14.12 -12.29 -11.04
C ILE A 75 14.49 -12.71 -9.62
N ALA A 76 15.75 -12.51 -9.24
CA ALA A 76 16.24 -12.81 -7.90
C ALA A 76 15.45 -12.06 -6.82
N TYR A 77 15.33 -12.64 -5.63
CA TYR A 77 14.50 -12.09 -4.56
C TYR A 77 14.84 -10.64 -4.21
N ASN A 78 16.13 -10.35 -4.02
CA ASN A 78 16.59 -9.01 -3.67
C ASN A 78 16.31 -7.99 -4.77
N ASP A 79 16.48 -8.37 -6.04
CA ASP A 79 16.18 -7.48 -7.17
C ASP A 79 14.68 -7.22 -7.28
N SER A 80 13.85 -8.25 -7.05
CA SER A 80 12.40 -8.11 -7.00
C SER A 80 11.97 -7.17 -5.88
N ALA A 81 12.51 -7.34 -4.67
CA ALA A 81 12.22 -6.47 -3.54
C ALA A 81 12.66 -5.03 -3.79
N ASN A 82 13.87 -4.80 -4.31
CA ASN A 82 14.38 -3.47 -4.62
C ASN A 82 13.53 -2.76 -5.69
N GLN A 83 13.17 -3.47 -6.77
CA GLN A 83 12.28 -2.95 -7.80
C GLN A 83 10.89 -2.61 -7.24
N GLY A 84 10.34 -3.49 -6.41
CA GLY A 84 9.05 -3.26 -5.74
C GLY A 84 9.08 -2.04 -4.83
N THR A 85 10.10 -1.91 -3.99
CA THR A 85 10.31 -0.76 -3.09
C THR A 85 10.36 0.56 -3.86
N ASN A 86 11.13 0.60 -4.95
CA ASN A 86 11.20 1.78 -5.81
C ASN A 86 9.87 2.08 -6.51
N ASN A 87 9.15 1.06 -6.96
CA ASN A 87 7.86 1.28 -7.62
C ASN A 87 6.75 1.72 -6.65
N VAL A 88 6.75 1.25 -5.39
CA VAL A 88 5.88 1.79 -4.34
C VAL A 88 6.12 3.28 -4.19
N ALA A 89 7.39 3.69 -4.03
CA ALA A 89 7.76 5.10 -3.87
C ALA A 89 7.32 5.95 -5.07
N SER A 90 7.65 5.51 -6.29
CA SER A 90 7.28 6.21 -7.53
C SER A 90 5.76 6.35 -7.68
N THR A 91 5.03 5.24 -7.55
CA THR A 91 3.57 5.21 -7.73
C THR A 91 2.86 6.13 -6.76
N VAL A 92 3.21 6.05 -5.48
CA VAL A 92 2.57 6.83 -4.41
C VAL A 92 2.91 8.32 -4.52
N ASN A 93 4.18 8.66 -4.81
CA ASN A 93 4.59 10.04 -5.00
C ASN A 93 3.88 10.68 -6.21
N SER A 94 3.84 9.99 -7.35
CA SER A 94 3.14 10.45 -8.55
C SER A 94 1.63 10.56 -8.35
N PHE A 95 1.02 9.70 -7.54
CA PHE A 95 -0.38 9.85 -7.15
C PHE A 95 -0.60 11.06 -6.26
N ASN A 96 0.20 11.23 -5.21
CA ASN A 96 0.04 12.37 -4.31
C ASN A 96 0.23 13.72 -5.02
N GLN A 97 1.12 13.82 -6.01
CA GLN A 97 1.25 15.04 -6.83
C GLN A 97 -0.04 15.41 -7.57
N ARG A 98 -0.79 14.41 -8.06
CA ARG A 98 -2.07 14.61 -8.75
C ARG A 98 -3.23 14.80 -7.78
N CYS A 99 -3.15 14.14 -6.62
CA CYS A 99 -4.19 14.07 -5.61
C CYS A 99 -3.61 14.36 -4.21
N PRO A 100 -3.21 15.61 -3.93
CA PRO A 100 -2.47 15.95 -2.71
C PRO A 100 -3.28 15.83 -1.42
N ASN A 101 -4.62 15.80 -1.53
CA ASN A 101 -5.55 15.72 -0.40
C ASN A 101 -6.08 14.30 -0.15
N SER A 102 -5.88 13.37 -1.10
CA SER A 102 -6.32 11.97 -0.94
C SER A 102 -5.55 11.28 0.17
N GLN A 103 -6.25 10.58 1.05
CA GLN A 103 -5.63 9.76 2.09
C GLN A 103 -5.16 8.44 1.49
N ILE A 104 -3.97 7.97 1.89
CA ILE A 104 -3.32 6.81 1.29
C ILE A 104 -3.21 5.69 2.32
N VAL A 105 -3.56 4.47 1.90
CA VAL A 105 -3.40 3.25 2.69
C VAL A 105 -2.51 2.28 1.91
N LEU A 106 -1.47 1.77 2.56
CA LEU A 106 -0.56 0.77 1.98
C LEU A 106 -0.84 -0.59 2.64
N ILE A 107 -0.98 -1.64 1.84
CA ILE A 107 -1.26 -3.00 2.31
C ILE A 107 -0.35 -3.96 1.57
N GLY A 108 0.51 -4.66 2.29
CA GLY A 108 1.47 -5.60 1.72
C GLY A 108 1.38 -6.98 2.37
N TYR A 109 1.54 -8.03 1.56
CA TYR A 109 1.60 -9.41 2.02
C TYR A 109 2.95 -10.05 1.66
N SER A 110 3.63 -10.67 2.62
CA SER A 110 4.94 -11.32 2.45
C SER A 110 5.99 -10.36 1.85
N GLN A 111 6.57 -10.67 0.68
CA GLN A 111 7.44 -9.75 -0.05
C GLN A 111 6.76 -8.39 -0.31
N GLY A 112 5.44 -8.37 -0.53
CA GLY A 112 4.65 -7.15 -0.63
C GLY A 112 4.67 -6.31 0.65
N GLY A 113 4.66 -6.94 1.83
CA GLY A 113 4.84 -6.26 3.12
C GLY A 113 6.23 -5.66 3.24
N GLN A 114 7.26 -6.42 2.86
CA GLN A 114 8.64 -5.94 2.85
C GLN A 114 8.82 -4.68 1.98
N ILE A 115 8.26 -4.64 0.77
CA ILE A 115 8.46 -3.47 -0.12
C ILE A 115 7.73 -2.21 0.39
N MET A 116 6.59 -2.39 1.09
CA MET A 116 5.88 -1.29 1.75
C MET A 116 6.67 -0.76 2.96
N ASP A 117 7.18 -1.65 3.82
CA ASP A 117 8.05 -1.30 4.95
C ASP A 117 9.30 -0.55 4.46
N GLN A 118 9.97 -1.08 3.43
CA GLN A 118 11.18 -0.47 2.90
C GLN A 118 10.91 0.91 2.30
N ALA A 119 9.89 1.07 1.47
CA ALA A 119 9.56 2.37 0.90
C ALA A 119 9.22 3.41 1.97
N TYR A 120 8.45 2.99 2.98
CA TYR A 120 7.99 3.87 4.06
C TYR A 120 9.10 4.22 5.04
N CYS A 121 9.75 3.22 5.61
CA CYS A 121 10.70 3.40 6.69
C CYS A 121 12.10 3.82 6.22
N ASN A 122 12.42 3.66 4.93
CA ASN A 122 13.61 4.27 4.33
C ASN A 122 13.35 5.72 3.87
N GLY A 123 12.13 6.24 4.02
CA GLY A 123 11.81 7.63 3.72
C GLY A 123 11.81 7.98 2.23
N LEU A 124 11.34 7.08 1.37
CA LEU A 124 11.35 7.27 -0.09
C LEU A 124 10.18 8.12 -0.61
N PHE A 125 9.28 8.54 0.27
CA PHE A 125 8.14 9.38 -0.08
C PHE A 125 8.47 10.87 0.04
N SER A 126 7.86 11.68 -0.82
CA SER A 126 7.83 13.13 -0.62
C SER A 126 7.16 13.45 0.72
N ALA A 127 7.44 14.62 1.30
CA ALA A 127 6.81 15.03 2.55
C ALA A 127 5.27 15.04 2.45
N GLY A 128 4.72 15.48 1.30
CA GLY A 128 3.28 15.46 1.02
C GLY A 128 2.70 14.04 1.00
N ALA A 129 3.37 13.12 0.30
CA ALA A 129 2.95 11.72 0.24
C ALA A 129 3.04 11.04 1.61
N ALA A 130 4.15 11.22 2.32
CA ALA A 130 4.35 10.67 3.67
C ALA A 130 3.29 11.17 4.66
N ASN A 131 2.86 12.44 4.54
CA ASN A 131 1.78 13.00 5.34
C ASN A 131 0.43 12.35 5.01
N GLN A 132 0.17 12.08 3.74
CA GLN A 132 -1.10 11.47 3.31
C GLN A 132 -1.18 9.96 3.49
N ILE A 133 -0.06 9.26 3.64
CA ILE A 133 -0.08 7.86 4.08
C ILE A 133 -0.59 7.84 5.53
N LYS A 134 -1.78 7.28 5.73
CA LYS A 134 -2.45 7.20 7.04
C LYS A 134 -2.25 5.85 7.72
N ALA A 135 -2.13 4.78 6.93
CA ALA A 135 -1.90 3.44 7.45
C ALA A 135 -1.01 2.62 6.51
N VAL A 136 -0.14 1.80 7.10
CA VAL A 136 0.68 0.78 6.44
C VAL A 136 0.43 -0.54 7.16
N ILE A 137 -0.07 -1.53 6.42
CA ILE A 137 -0.34 -2.88 6.92
C ILE A 137 0.62 -3.84 6.26
N GLU A 138 1.31 -4.63 7.08
CA GLU A 138 2.29 -5.61 6.64
C GLU A 138 1.90 -6.97 7.21
N PHE A 139 1.50 -7.90 6.36
CA PHE A 139 1.25 -9.28 6.75
C PHE A 139 2.45 -10.14 6.40
N GLY A 140 3.06 -10.79 7.39
CA GLY A 140 4.15 -11.74 7.16
C GLY A 140 5.39 -11.12 6.50
N ALA A 141 5.68 -9.83 6.72
CA ALA A 141 6.82 -9.18 6.08
C ALA A 141 8.16 -9.77 6.55
N PRO A 142 9.04 -10.22 5.64
CA PRO A 142 10.36 -10.74 6.00
C PRO A 142 11.29 -9.73 6.70
N THR A 143 10.94 -8.44 6.66
CA THR A 143 11.60 -7.34 7.39
C THR A 143 11.28 -7.32 8.88
N PHE A 144 10.33 -8.14 9.35
CA PHE A 144 9.94 -8.21 10.74
C PHE A 144 11.15 -8.53 11.66
N VAL A 145 11.23 -7.80 12.76
CA VAL A 145 12.13 -8.06 13.89
C VAL A 145 11.36 -7.77 15.16
N ALA A 146 11.42 -8.67 16.15
CA ALA A 146 10.72 -8.48 17.41
C ALA A 146 11.19 -7.23 18.16
N GLY A 147 10.28 -6.63 18.93
CA GLY A 147 10.55 -5.45 19.77
C GLY A 147 10.18 -4.11 19.14
N LEU A 148 9.69 -4.07 17.90
CA LEU A 148 9.15 -2.85 17.32
C LEU A 148 7.74 -2.57 17.85
N SER A 149 7.45 -1.30 18.14
CA SER A 149 6.19 -0.87 18.79
C SER A 149 4.93 -1.12 17.95
N TYR A 150 5.11 -1.32 16.64
CA TYR A 150 4.03 -1.58 15.68
C TYR A 150 3.85 -3.06 15.35
N ASN A 151 4.58 -3.96 16.01
CA ASN A 151 4.43 -5.40 15.80
C ASN A 151 3.15 -5.91 16.46
N VAL A 152 2.48 -6.83 15.78
CA VAL A 152 1.33 -7.58 16.28
C VAL A 152 1.54 -9.06 15.97
N GLY A 153 1.18 -9.92 16.92
CA GLY A 153 1.33 -11.37 16.80
C GLY A 153 2.31 -11.95 17.80
N THR A 154 2.62 -13.23 17.62
CA THR A 154 3.36 -14.05 18.59
C THR A 154 4.84 -14.19 18.28
N CYS A 155 5.33 -13.68 17.14
CA CYS A 155 6.75 -13.79 16.80
C CYS A 155 7.62 -12.97 17.77
N SER A 156 8.48 -13.65 18.51
CA SER A 156 9.53 -13.06 19.36
C SER A 156 10.93 -13.17 18.75
N ALA A 157 11.02 -13.50 17.46
CA ALA A 157 12.27 -13.64 16.70
C ALA A 157 12.33 -12.62 15.55
N GLN A 158 12.72 -13.04 14.36
CA GLN A 158 12.97 -12.15 13.22
C GLN A 158 12.82 -12.92 11.90
N GLY A 159 12.53 -12.20 10.82
CA GLY A 159 12.47 -12.77 9.47
C GLY A 159 13.84 -12.87 8.80
N PHE A 160 13.88 -13.47 7.61
CA PHE A 160 15.15 -13.67 6.89
C PHE A 160 15.74 -12.36 6.32
N ALA A 161 14.93 -11.31 6.18
CA ALA A 161 15.34 -9.99 5.70
C ALA A 161 15.12 -8.91 6.78
N ALA A 162 15.20 -9.32 8.05
CA ALA A 162 14.84 -8.52 9.21
C ALA A 162 15.52 -7.14 9.23
N ARG A 163 14.77 -6.14 9.72
CA ARG A 163 15.36 -4.87 10.13
C ARG A 163 16.41 -5.09 11.22
N PRO A 164 17.42 -4.21 11.34
CA PRO A 164 18.37 -4.26 12.44
C PRO A 164 17.65 -4.22 13.80
N ARG A 165 18.19 -4.89 14.82
CA ARG A 165 17.68 -4.77 16.19
C ARG A 165 17.80 -3.32 16.66
N GLY A 166 16.73 -2.82 17.29
CA GLY A 166 16.64 -1.41 17.68
C GLY A 166 16.36 -0.45 16.52
N PHE A 167 16.02 -0.96 15.33
CA PHE A 167 15.56 -0.15 14.22
C PHE A 167 14.41 0.76 14.63
N GLN A 168 14.47 2.01 14.19
CA GLN A 168 13.40 2.97 14.37
C GLN A 168 12.99 3.50 13.00
N CYS A 169 11.76 3.19 12.62
CA CYS A 169 11.14 3.85 11.49
C CYS A 169 10.75 5.27 11.91
N ARG A 170 11.61 6.26 11.66
CA ARG A 170 11.42 7.66 12.11
C ARG A 170 10.05 8.26 11.75
N ASN A 171 9.47 7.80 10.64
CA ASN A 171 8.17 8.24 10.15
C ASN A 171 7.01 7.31 10.53
N SER A 172 7.26 6.15 11.17
CA SER A 172 6.23 5.17 11.53
C SER A 172 5.09 5.81 12.30
N GLY A 173 5.40 6.71 13.24
CA GLY A 173 4.39 7.21 14.17
C GLY A 173 3.53 6.06 14.69
N THR A 174 2.22 6.28 14.73
CA THR A 174 1.22 5.24 14.98
C THR A 174 0.72 4.57 13.68
N LYS A 175 1.31 4.81 12.50
CA LYS A 175 0.72 4.48 11.19
C LYS A 175 0.98 3.05 10.69
N ILE A 176 1.86 2.29 11.33
CA ILE A 176 2.22 0.93 10.89
C ILE A 176 1.58 -0.11 11.79
N GLN A 177 1.16 -1.23 11.21
CA GLN A 177 1.01 -2.51 11.89
C GLN A 177 1.66 -3.62 11.08
N SER A 178 2.59 -4.33 11.72
CA SER A 178 3.31 -5.47 11.14
C SER A 178 2.94 -6.75 11.86
N TYR A 179 2.26 -7.65 11.15
CA TYR A 179 1.67 -8.87 11.68
C TYR A 179 2.57 -10.06 11.39
N CYS A 180 3.02 -10.76 12.43
CA CYS A 180 3.86 -11.95 12.30
C CYS A 180 3.71 -12.89 13.51
N ASP A 181 3.54 -14.19 13.23
CA ASP A 181 3.44 -15.22 14.24
C ASP A 181 4.67 -16.14 14.31
N SER A 182 4.88 -16.71 15.50
CA SER A 182 6.08 -17.49 15.85
C SER A 182 6.34 -18.69 14.94
N ARG A 183 5.29 -19.28 14.36
CA ARG A 183 5.37 -20.46 13.49
C ARG A 183 5.61 -20.11 12.02
N ASP A 184 5.62 -18.84 11.65
CA ASP A 184 5.91 -18.39 10.28
C ASP A 184 7.39 -18.60 9.92
N PRO A 185 7.70 -19.24 8.78
CA PRO A 185 9.08 -19.51 8.36
C PRO A 185 9.80 -18.33 7.67
N TYR A 186 9.10 -17.24 7.37
CA TYR A 186 9.63 -16.13 6.58
C TYR A 186 9.77 -14.83 7.37
N CYS A 187 8.72 -14.42 8.10
CA CYS A 187 8.77 -13.24 8.97
C CYS A 187 9.26 -13.58 10.40
N CYS A 188 9.29 -14.87 10.72
CA CYS A 188 9.83 -15.41 11.96
C CYS A 188 10.78 -16.57 11.63
N THR A 189 11.11 -17.36 12.65
CA THR A 189 12.00 -18.54 12.53
C THR A 189 11.22 -19.85 12.69
N GLY A 190 9.94 -19.85 12.34
CA GLY A 190 9.08 -21.01 12.41
C GLY A 190 9.23 -21.94 11.20
N ASN A 191 8.25 -22.80 11.00
CA ASN A 191 8.29 -23.84 9.96
C ASN A 191 6.92 -24.18 9.35
N ASP A 192 5.88 -23.36 9.60
CA ASP A 192 4.52 -23.60 9.14
C ASP A 192 4.10 -22.56 8.08
N GLN A 193 4.13 -22.97 6.82
CA GLN A 193 3.73 -22.10 5.70
C GLN A 193 2.24 -21.73 5.74
N ASN A 194 1.38 -22.51 6.39
CA ASN A 194 -0.04 -22.17 6.49
C ASN A 194 -0.25 -20.96 7.39
N VAL A 195 0.56 -20.80 8.44
CA VAL A 195 0.56 -19.60 9.29
C VAL A 195 0.89 -18.37 8.45
N HIS A 196 1.90 -18.47 7.58
CA HIS A 196 2.26 -17.37 6.69
C HIS A 196 1.13 -16.95 5.74
N GLN A 197 0.27 -17.88 5.29
CA GLN A 197 -0.85 -17.58 4.39
C GLN A 197 -2.15 -17.22 5.14
N GLY A 198 -2.19 -17.40 6.46
CA GLY A 198 -3.41 -17.28 7.27
C GLY A 198 -3.70 -15.88 7.81
N TYR A 199 -2.79 -14.90 7.65
CA TYR A 199 -2.88 -13.63 8.37
C TYR A 199 -4.11 -12.80 8.05
N GLN A 200 -4.65 -12.87 6.83
CA GLN A 200 -5.91 -12.18 6.51
C GLN A 200 -7.08 -12.72 7.34
N GLY A 201 -7.18 -14.04 7.47
CA GLY A 201 -8.23 -14.68 8.26
C GLY A 201 -8.10 -14.36 9.75
N GLN A 202 -6.87 -14.29 10.24
CA GLN A 202 -6.59 -14.07 11.67
C GLN A 202 -6.64 -12.60 12.08
N PHE A 203 -6.07 -11.70 11.28
CA PHE A 203 -5.84 -10.30 11.64
C PHE A 203 -6.54 -9.29 10.73
N GLY A 204 -7.24 -9.71 9.67
CA GLY A 204 -7.88 -8.79 8.72
C GLY A 204 -8.85 -7.80 9.37
N SER A 205 -9.65 -8.26 10.33
CA SER A 205 -10.58 -7.40 11.08
C SER A 205 -9.86 -6.37 11.95
N GLN A 206 -8.78 -6.78 12.62
CA GLN A 206 -7.93 -5.90 13.43
C GLN A 206 -7.24 -4.85 12.55
N ALA A 207 -6.70 -5.26 11.39
CA ALA A 207 -6.06 -4.37 10.44
C ALA A 207 -7.07 -3.34 9.86
N LEU A 208 -8.29 -3.78 9.52
CA LEU A 208 -9.34 -2.86 9.07
C LEU A 208 -9.71 -1.84 10.16
N ALA A 209 -9.83 -2.28 11.42
CA ALA A 209 -10.11 -1.39 12.55
C ALA A 209 -8.99 -0.35 12.74
N PHE A 210 -7.73 -0.77 12.61
CA PHE A 210 -6.58 0.12 12.67
C PHE A 210 -6.59 1.18 11.57
N ILE A 211 -6.92 0.79 10.33
CA ILE A 211 -7.08 1.70 9.20
C ILE A 211 -8.22 2.69 9.47
N LYS A 212 -9.37 2.22 9.98
CA LYS A 212 -10.51 3.06 10.37
C LYS A 212 -10.18 4.11 11.43
N ALA A 213 -9.29 3.80 12.36
CA ALA A 213 -8.84 4.77 13.35
C ALA A 213 -7.89 5.85 12.78
N ARG A 214 -7.41 5.71 11.53
CA ARG A 214 -6.41 6.61 10.91
C ARG A 214 -6.90 7.37 9.70
N VAL A 215 -7.83 6.79 8.95
CA VAL A 215 -8.44 7.42 7.79
C VAL A 215 -9.69 8.16 8.24
N THR A 216 -9.71 9.48 8.07
CA THR A 216 -10.87 10.29 8.44
C THR A 216 -11.95 10.16 7.37
N SER A 217 -13.22 10.04 7.77
CA SER A 217 -14.36 9.87 6.86
C SER A 217 -14.77 11.15 6.10
N GLY A 218 -13.87 12.10 5.88
CA GLY A 218 -14.21 13.44 5.37
C GLY A 218 -13.15 14.16 4.53
N GLY A 219 -12.21 13.45 3.90
CA GLY A 219 -11.11 14.07 3.11
C GLY A 219 -11.52 14.77 1.79
N GLY A 220 -12.81 15.05 1.60
CA GLY A 220 -13.33 15.83 0.49
C GLY A 220 -13.68 17.24 0.93
N SER A 221 -12.68 18.07 1.22
CA SER A 221 -12.89 19.51 1.15
C SER A 221 -12.93 19.87 -0.33
N THR A 222 -14.13 20.05 -0.87
CA THR A 222 -14.36 20.68 -2.18
C THR A 222 -13.67 22.05 -2.20
N PRO A 223 -13.01 22.46 -3.30
CA PRO A 223 -12.61 23.86 -3.48
C PRO A 223 -13.80 24.82 -3.44
#